data_AF-A0A178F9T5-F1
#
_entry.id   AF-A0A178F9T5-F1
#
_cell.length_a   1.000
_cell.length_b   1.000
_cell.length_c   1.000
_cell.angle_alpha   90.00
_cell.angle_beta   90.00
_cell.angle_gamma   90.00
#
_symmetry.space_group_name_H-M   'P 1'
#
loop_
_entity.id
_entity.type
_entity.pdbx_description
1 polymer ?
#
loop_
_entity_poly.entity_id
_entity_poly.type
_entity_poly.pdbx_seq_one_letter_code
_entity_poly.pdbx_strand_id
1 'polypeptide(L)'
;MSTGVPLSEPPKGDAAILPHEKVFPIQIGSQLFRLSGASIASDAPSYFSRFFEEQLESNPDGNVRTLYIDRDPETFHEILRHLQGYYVRPKDGAHFVKLFADAQFYSLPRLIAQLFECEIFIQIGDRHFQIPRDIFSSPGDSPNFFSLGFAVFFASPTAVFPGLEREGLLRPPSITPPIVSSRSGDVFAELLHLLRGYPVHIRDEEHRACLLRDCRYYHLRGLEQKLIPHDISYNLERRQFEITVRLEDVRPSGITFVPDGEGSSNPNANSTITGG
;
A
#
# COMPACT_ATOMS: atom_id res chain seq x y z
N MET A 1 6.94 -45.79 -1.19
CA MET A 1 6.42 -45.36 0.11
C MET A 1 6.79 -43.89 0.27
N SER A 2 5.82 -42.99 0.04
CA SER A 2 6.06 -41.54 0.03
C SER A 2 5.76 -40.99 1.42
N THR A 3 6.78 -40.44 2.08
CA THR A 3 6.68 -39.79 3.38
C THR A 3 6.25 -38.34 3.16
N GLY A 4 4.95 -38.09 3.29
CA GLY A 4 4.40 -36.73 3.29
C GLY A 4 4.82 -35.98 4.54
N VAL A 5 5.46 -34.83 4.35
CA VAL A 5 5.72 -33.84 5.41
C VAL A 5 4.37 -33.23 5.80
N PRO A 6 3.96 -33.22 7.08
CA PRO A 6 2.74 -32.55 7.47
C PRO A 6 2.94 -31.04 7.35
N LEU A 7 2.07 -30.39 6.58
CA LEU A 7 1.90 -28.94 6.58
C LEU A 7 1.60 -28.51 8.02
N SER A 8 2.52 -27.76 8.62
CA SER A 8 2.34 -27.16 9.94
C SER A 8 1.12 -26.25 9.90
N GLU A 9 0.08 -26.57 10.69
CA GLU A 9 -1.03 -25.67 10.95
C GLU A 9 -0.48 -24.32 11.46
N PRO A 10 -1.06 -23.18 11.02
CA PRO A 10 -0.70 -21.90 11.59
C PRO A 10 -1.04 -21.89 13.10
N PRO A 11 -0.28 -21.16 13.93
CA PRO A 11 -0.50 -21.15 15.37
C PRO A 11 -1.92 -20.67 15.66
N LYS A 12 -2.69 -21.51 16.37
CA LYS A 12 -3.99 -21.15 16.98
C LYS A 12 -3.74 -20.05 18.01
N GLY A 13 -3.80 -18.79 17.57
CA GLY A 13 -4.11 -17.70 18.49
C GLY A 13 -5.49 -17.95 19.07
N ASP A 14 -5.67 -17.77 20.37
CA ASP A 14 -6.91 -18.00 21.10
C ASP A 14 -8.11 -17.53 20.29
N ALA A 15 -8.80 -18.50 19.67
CA ALA A 15 -9.93 -18.22 18.82
C ALA A 15 -11.03 -17.67 19.71
N ALA A 16 -11.49 -16.45 19.42
CA ALA A 16 -12.56 -15.80 20.16
C ALA A 16 -13.72 -16.76 20.41
N ILE A 17 -14.05 -17.03 21.67
CA ILE A 17 -14.97 -18.09 22.11
C ILE A 17 -16.39 -17.52 22.17
N LEU A 18 -16.80 -16.75 21.15
CA LEU A 18 -18.18 -16.31 21.06
C LEU A 18 -19.04 -17.42 20.45
N PRO A 19 -20.14 -17.83 21.10
CA PRO A 19 -21.05 -18.82 20.52
C PRO A 19 -21.55 -18.35 19.15
N HIS A 20 -21.29 -19.14 18.11
CA HIS A 20 -21.50 -18.73 16.73
C HIS A 20 -22.92 -18.25 16.42
N GLU A 21 -23.92 -18.92 17.00
CA GLU A 21 -25.34 -18.66 16.76
C GLU A 21 -25.92 -17.55 17.67
N LYS A 22 -25.21 -17.18 18.74
CA LYS A 22 -25.69 -16.14 19.67
C LYS A 22 -25.60 -14.78 18.98
N VAL A 23 -26.65 -13.98 19.16
CA VAL A 23 -26.76 -12.64 18.56
C VAL A 23 -26.39 -11.59 19.60
N PHE A 24 -25.48 -10.70 19.22
CA PHE A 24 -24.91 -9.66 20.06
C PHE A 24 -25.38 -8.27 19.57
N PRO A 25 -26.01 -7.46 20.44
CA PRO A 25 -26.49 -6.13 20.08
C PRO A 25 -25.40 -5.06 20.23
N ILE A 26 -25.18 -4.28 19.17
CA ILE A 26 -24.22 -3.17 19.11
C ILE A 26 -24.94 -1.91 18.61
N GLN A 27 -25.05 -0.88 19.44
CA GLN A 27 -25.58 0.42 19.09
C GLN A 27 -24.42 1.32 18.59
N ILE A 28 -24.50 1.75 17.33
CA ILE A 28 -23.56 2.70 16.72
C ILE A 28 -24.30 4.00 16.43
N GLY A 29 -23.97 5.05 17.17
CA GLY A 29 -24.68 6.32 17.12
C GLY A 29 -26.18 6.11 17.34
N SER A 30 -26.98 6.46 16.34
CA SER A 30 -28.45 6.31 16.38
C SER A 30 -28.98 4.94 15.95
N GLN A 31 -28.14 4.02 15.46
CA GLN A 31 -28.59 2.75 14.87
C GLN A 31 -28.16 1.52 15.68
N LEU A 32 -29.09 0.58 15.87
CA LEU A 32 -28.83 -0.72 16.48
C LEU A 32 -28.48 -1.76 15.41
N PHE A 33 -27.32 -2.40 15.57
CA PHE A 33 -26.85 -3.52 14.78
C PHE A 33 -26.91 -4.81 15.61
N ARG A 34 -27.22 -5.92 14.93
CA ARG A 34 -27.26 -7.26 15.53
C ARG A 34 -26.33 -8.17 14.75
N LEU A 35 -25.27 -8.65 15.40
CA LEU A 35 -24.25 -9.49 14.79
C LEU A 35 -24.25 -10.86 15.44
N SER A 36 -24.00 -11.91 14.67
CA SER A 36 -23.77 -13.24 15.23
C SER A 36 -22.36 -13.34 15.82
N GLY A 37 -22.16 -14.28 16.75
CA GLY A 37 -20.83 -14.60 17.26
C GLY A 37 -19.86 -14.98 16.14
N ALA A 38 -20.34 -15.68 15.11
CA ALA A 38 -19.53 -16.03 13.94
C ALA A 38 -19.04 -14.79 13.17
N SER A 39 -19.88 -13.77 12.98
CA SER A 39 -19.46 -12.53 12.32
C SER A 39 -18.42 -11.76 13.13
N ILE A 40 -18.60 -11.68 14.45
CA ILE A 40 -17.65 -10.99 15.34
C ILE A 40 -16.30 -11.74 15.40
N ALA A 41 -16.35 -13.07 15.53
CA ALA A 41 -15.16 -13.92 15.59
C ALA A 41 -14.39 -13.95 14.27
N SER A 42 -15.01 -13.56 13.16
CA SER A 42 -14.36 -13.58 11.84
C SER A 42 -13.05 -12.81 11.85
N ASP A 43 -13.03 -11.59 12.40
CA ASP A 43 -11.86 -10.71 12.48
C ASP A 43 -11.44 -10.45 13.93
N ALA A 44 -11.40 -11.52 14.72
CA ALA A 44 -10.91 -11.50 16.09
C ALA A 44 -9.37 -11.67 16.16
N PRO A 45 -8.71 -11.22 17.24
CA PRO A 45 -9.28 -10.49 18.38
C PRO A 45 -9.61 -9.04 18.01
N SER A 46 -10.81 -8.59 18.38
CA SER A 46 -11.31 -7.23 18.13
C SER A 46 -11.87 -6.60 19.40
N TYR A 47 -12.19 -5.31 19.35
CA TYR A 47 -12.89 -4.63 20.44
C TYR A 47 -14.22 -5.31 20.77
N PHE A 48 -14.93 -5.80 19.75
CA PHE A 48 -16.19 -6.51 19.91
C PHE A 48 -16.01 -7.87 20.58
N SER A 49 -15.02 -8.67 20.14
CA SER A 49 -14.82 -10.00 20.71
C SER A 49 -14.50 -9.91 22.20
N ARG A 50 -13.56 -9.03 22.57
CA ARG A 50 -13.17 -8.82 23.97
C ARG A 50 -14.35 -8.36 24.83
N PHE A 51 -15.10 -7.36 24.37
CA PHE A 51 -16.23 -6.82 25.15
C PHE A 51 -17.30 -7.89 25.44
N PHE A 52 -17.64 -8.73 24.47
CA PHE A 52 -18.66 -9.76 24.66
C PHE A 52 -18.14 -11.00 25.37
N GLU A 53 -16.87 -11.36 25.21
CA GLU A 53 -16.21 -12.42 25.97
C GLU A 53 -16.22 -12.10 27.47
N GLU A 54 -15.79 -10.90 27.88
CA GLU A 54 -15.80 -10.46 29.28
C GLU A 54 -17.21 -10.51 29.89
N GLN A 55 -18.25 -10.20 29.11
CA GLN A 55 -19.64 -10.31 29.55
C GLN A 55 -20.10 -11.76 29.74
N LEU A 56 -19.74 -12.64 28.81
CA LEU A 56 -20.07 -14.07 28.87
C LEU A 56 -19.34 -14.76 30.03
N GLU A 57 -18.10 -14.39 30.31
CA GLU A 57 -17.35 -14.88 31.47
C GLU A 57 -18.00 -14.44 32.79
N SER A 58 -18.46 -13.19 32.86
CA SER A 58 -19.12 -12.64 34.05
C SER A 58 -20.52 -13.20 34.27
N ASN A 59 -21.23 -13.57 33.20
CA ASN A 59 -22.60 -14.07 33.27
C ASN A 59 -22.97 -14.95 32.06
N PRO A 60 -22.67 -16.26 32.08
CA PRO A 60 -22.81 -17.15 30.93
C PRO A 60 -24.25 -17.28 30.40
N ASP A 61 -25.21 -17.38 31.32
CA ASP A 61 -26.65 -17.54 31.04
C ASP A 61 -27.40 -16.19 30.99
N GLY A 62 -26.67 -15.10 31.20
CA GLY A 62 -27.19 -13.75 31.25
C GLY A 62 -27.62 -13.21 29.89
N ASN A 63 -28.54 -12.26 29.95
CA ASN A 63 -28.87 -11.46 28.77
C ASN A 63 -27.68 -10.54 28.43
N VAL A 64 -27.26 -10.56 27.17
CA VAL A 64 -26.11 -9.77 26.69
C VAL A 64 -26.46 -8.30 26.69
N ARG A 65 -25.60 -7.45 27.28
CA ARG A 65 -25.84 -6.00 27.29
C ARG A 65 -25.45 -5.41 25.94
N THR A 66 -26.22 -4.42 25.50
CA THR A 66 -25.90 -3.67 24.28
C THR A 66 -24.59 -2.91 24.44
N LEU A 67 -23.69 -3.07 23.48
CA LEU A 67 -22.48 -2.25 23.36
C LEU A 67 -22.84 -0.92 22.71
N TYR A 68 -22.50 0.22 23.33
CA TYR A 68 -22.80 1.55 22.80
C TYR A 68 -21.53 2.24 22.32
N ILE A 69 -21.54 2.75 21.09
CA ILE A 69 -20.39 3.42 20.46
C ILE A 69 -20.88 4.68 19.73
N ASP A 70 -20.26 5.82 20.03
CA ASP A 70 -20.55 7.12 19.40
C ASP A 70 -19.75 7.29 18.09
N ARG A 71 -20.15 6.56 17.05
CA ARG A 71 -19.52 6.52 15.72
C ARG A 71 -20.59 6.59 14.62
N ASP A 72 -20.14 6.81 13.38
CA ASP A 72 -20.99 6.93 12.21
C ASP A 72 -21.57 5.56 11.77
N PRO A 73 -22.90 5.37 11.76
CA PRO A 73 -23.51 4.10 11.38
C PRO A 73 -23.32 3.76 9.89
N GLU A 74 -23.14 4.76 9.01
CA GLU A 74 -22.92 4.53 7.58
C GLU A 74 -21.58 3.83 7.34
N THR A 75 -20.50 4.33 7.96
CA THR A 75 -19.18 3.68 7.92
C THR A 75 -19.24 2.28 8.54
N PHE A 76 -20.01 2.09 9.62
CA PHE A 76 -20.16 0.79 10.27
C PHE A 76 -20.85 -0.28 9.40
N HIS A 77 -21.71 0.10 8.44
CA HIS A 77 -22.27 -0.89 7.51
C HIS A 77 -21.19 -1.58 6.67
N GLU A 78 -20.13 -0.87 6.31
CA GLU A 78 -19.00 -1.46 5.59
C GLU A 78 -18.20 -2.40 6.52
N ILE A 79 -17.99 -2.01 7.78
CA ILE A 79 -17.41 -2.91 8.81
C ILE A 79 -18.25 -4.18 8.97
N LEU A 80 -19.58 -4.05 9.03
CA LEU A 80 -20.48 -5.17 9.14
C LEU A 80 -20.35 -6.13 7.94
N ARG A 81 -20.30 -5.59 6.71
CA ARG A 81 -20.09 -6.43 5.51
C ARG A 81 -18.76 -7.18 5.57
N HIS A 82 -17.69 -6.53 6.03
CA HIS A 82 -16.40 -7.20 6.26
C HIS A 82 -16.52 -8.34 7.28
N LEU A 83 -17.17 -8.10 8.42
CA LEU A 83 -17.39 -9.12 9.46
C LEU A 83 -18.31 -10.26 8.99
N GLN A 84 -19.13 -10.03 7.97
CA GLN A 84 -19.92 -11.04 7.29
C GLN A 84 -19.14 -11.81 6.21
N GLY A 85 -17.89 -11.43 5.95
CA GLY A 85 -17.00 -12.08 4.99
C GLY A 85 -16.98 -11.46 3.60
N TYR A 86 -17.64 -10.31 3.38
CA TYR A 86 -17.58 -9.60 2.11
C TYR A 86 -16.30 -8.78 1.98
N TYR A 87 -15.77 -8.71 0.76
CA TYR A 87 -14.67 -7.82 0.44
C TYR A 87 -15.14 -6.35 0.38
N VAL A 88 -14.61 -5.52 1.27
CA VAL A 88 -14.88 -4.08 1.32
C VAL A 88 -13.81 -3.29 0.56
N ARG A 89 -14.24 -2.46 -0.38
CA ARG A 89 -13.37 -1.55 -1.14
C ARG A 89 -13.77 -0.09 -0.92
N PRO A 90 -12.84 0.77 -0.46
CA PRO A 90 -13.08 2.20 -0.35
C PRO A 90 -13.43 2.84 -1.71
N LYS A 91 -14.30 3.84 -1.67
CA LYS A 91 -14.84 4.52 -2.87
C LYS A 91 -13.95 5.68 -3.30
N ASP A 92 -13.40 6.39 -2.32
CA ASP A 92 -12.52 7.54 -2.48
C ASP A 92 -11.62 7.66 -1.23
N GLY A 93 -10.75 8.68 -1.21
CA GLY A 93 -9.83 8.89 -0.10
C GLY A 93 -10.54 9.25 1.21
N ALA A 94 -11.63 10.00 1.17
CA ALA A 94 -12.36 10.36 2.39
C ALA A 94 -13.02 9.14 3.02
N HIS A 95 -13.61 8.26 2.21
CA HIS A 95 -14.16 6.99 2.63
C HIS A 95 -13.05 6.06 3.15
N PHE A 96 -11.90 5.98 2.48
CA PHE A 96 -10.75 5.21 2.94
C PHE A 96 -10.33 5.62 4.36
N VAL A 97 -10.14 6.92 4.60
CA VAL A 97 -9.67 7.43 5.89
C VAL A 97 -10.66 7.13 7.01
N LYS A 98 -11.97 7.36 6.78
CA LYS A 98 -13.02 7.05 7.76
C LYS A 98 -13.03 5.55 8.09
N LEU A 99 -13.06 4.70 7.07
CA LEU A 99 -13.11 3.26 7.24
C LEU A 99 -11.86 2.71 7.92
N PHE A 100 -10.67 3.21 7.56
CA PHE A 100 -9.41 2.80 8.16
C PHE A 100 -9.31 3.22 9.62
N ALA A 101 -9.74 4.44 9.96
CA ALA A 101 -9.78 4.93 11.34
C ALA A 101 -10.75 4.12 12.22
N ASP A 102 -11.90 3.72 11.67
CA ASP A 102 -12.86 2.85 12.36
C ASP A 102 -12.35 1.41 12.50
N ALA A 103 -11.79 0.82 11.44
CA ALA A 103 -11.15 -0.50 11.49
C ALA A 103 -10.05 -0.56 12.56
N GLN A 104 -9.27 0.52 12.66
CA GLN A 104 -8.28 0.73 13.71
C GLN A 104 -8.87 0.83 15.11
N PHE A 105 -9.93 1.62 15.30
CA PHE A 105 -10.61 1.76 16.58
C PHE A 105 -11.20 0.42 17.06
N TYR A 106 -11.90 -0.29 16.18
CA TYR A 106 -12.45 -1.62 16.49
C TYR A 106 -11.38 -2.72 16.58
N SER A 107 -10.12 -2.41 16.28
CA SER A 107 -9.01 -3.37 16.25
C SER A 107 -9.30 -4.57 15.35
N LEU A 108 -9.57 -4.31 14.06
CA LEU A 108 -9.91 -5.32 13.06
C LEU A 108 -8.69 -5.66 12.20
N PRO A 109 -7.83 -6.62 12.59
CA PRO A 109 -6.53 -6.82 11.97
C PRO A 109 -6.62 -7.20 10.48
N ARG A 110 -7.56 -8.08 10.09
CA ARG A 110 -7.70 -8.49 8.69
C ARG A 110 -8.24 -7.35 7.84
N LEU A 111 -9.18 -6.55 8.34
CA LEU A 111 -9.66 -5.38 7.61
C LEU A 111 -8.53 -4.34 7.44
N ILE A 112 -7.76 -4.08 8.49
CA ILE A 112 -6.62 -3.15 8.42
C ILE A 112 -5.61 -3.63 7.37
N ALA A 113 -5.25 -4.92 7.38
CA ALA A 113 -4.35 -5.50 6.39
C ALA A 113 -4.91 -5.38 4.96
N GLN A 114 -6.18 -5.73 4.76
CA GLN A 114 -6.84 -5.59 3.46
C GLN A 114 -6.84 -4.14 2.96
N LEU A 115 -7.19 -3.17 3.81
CA LEU A 115 -7.18 -1.75 3.46
C LEU A 115 -5.76 -1.24 3.19
N PHE A 116 -4.76 -1.75 3.91
CA PHE A 116 -3.36 -1.41 3.67
C PHE A 116 -2.89 -1.88 2.29
N GLU A 117 -3.38 -3.02 1.80
CA GLU A 117 -3.08 -3.53 0.46
C GLU A 117 -3.92 -2.89 -0.66
N CYS A 118 -5.03 -2.21 -0.32
CA CYS A 118 -5.85 -1.49 -1.29
C CYS A 118 -5.08 -0.34 -1.98
N GLU A 119 -5.72 0.23 -2.99
CA GLU A 119 -5.19 1.35 -3.76
C GLU A 119 -4.73 2.53 -2.89
N ILE A 120 -3.75 3.27 -3.40
CA ILE A 120 -3.29 4.51 -2.80
C ILE A 120 -4.28 5.60 -3.16
N PHE A 121 -4.88 6.21 -2.14
CA PHE A 121 -5.71 7.41 -2.26
C PHE A 121 -4.89 8.63 -1.85
N ILE A 122 -4.65 9.53 -2.80
CA ILE A 122 -3.82 10.72 -2.57
C ILE A 122 -4.32 11.90 -3.42
N GLN A 123 -4.17 13.10 -2.89
CA GLN A 123 -4.36 14.33 -3.65
C GLN A 123 -3.01 14.91 -4.06
N ILE A 124 -2.85 15.26 -5.33
CA ILE A 124 -1.66 15.92 -5.87
C ILE A 124 -2.11 17.17 -6.60
N GLY A 125 -1.69 18.33 -6.10
CA GLY A 125 -2.25 19.62 -6.47
C GLY A 125 -3.75 19.67 -6.16
N ASP A 126 -4.55 19.90 -7.19
CA ASP A 126 -6.01 19.96 -7.18
C ASP A 126 -6.68 18.64 -7.61
N ARG A 127 -5.90 17.61 -7.98
CA ARG A 127 -6.42 16.34 -8.50
C ARG A 127 -6.35 15.23 -7.48
N HIS A 128 -7.40 14.41 -7.42
CA HIS A 128 -7.47 13.19 -6.61
C HIS A 128 -7.10 11.96 -7.44
N PHE A 129 -6.29 11.08 -6.87
CA PHE A 129 -5.83 9.86 -7.50
C PHE A 129 -6.15 8.64 -6.65
N GLN A 130 -6.60 7.59 -7.34
CA GLN A 130 -6.74 6.23 -6.84
C GLN A 130 -5.82 5.34 -7.68
N ILE A 131 -4.76 4.83 -7.05
CA ILE A 131 -3.62 4.26 -7.75
C ILE A 131 -3.36 2.83 -7.26
N PRO A 132 -3.35 1.82 -8.14
CA PRO A 132 -2.87 0.48 -7.81
C PRO A 132 -1.41 0.53 -7.32
N ARG A 133 -1.07 -0.18 -6.25
CA ARG A 133 0.27 -0.08 -5.61
C ARG A 133 1.39 -0.63 -6.48
N ASP A 134 1.08 -1.69 -7.23
CA ASP A 134 1.99 -2.41 -8.11
C ASP A 134 2.61 -1.53 -9.21
N ILE A 135 1.94 -0.44 -9.59
CA ILE A 135 2.46 0.52 -10.58
C ILE A 135 3.83 1.12 -10.17
N PHE A 136 4.10 1.19 -8.86
CA PHE A 136 5.32 1.77 -8.29
C PHE A 136 6.39 0.72 -7.98
N SER A 137 6.17 -0.54 -8.35
CA SER A 137 7.07 -1.67 -8.06
C SER A 137 8.03 -2.00 -9.21
N SER A 138 8.08 -1.16 -10.26
CA SER A 138 8.98 -1.35 -11.40
C SER A 138 10.46 -1.32 -11.00
N PRO A 139 11.35 -2.11 -11.66
CA PRO A 139 12.77 -2.08 -11.39
C PRO A 139 13.36 -0.67 -11.51
N GLY A 140 14.05 -0.21 -10.47
CA GLY A 140 14.62 1.14 -10.38
C GLY A 140 13.66 2.20 -9.84
N ASP A 141 12.37 1.93 -9.73
CA ASP A 141 11.38 2.85 -9.17
C ASP A 141 11.03 2.55 -7.71
N SER A 142 11.71 1.60 -7.06
CA SER A 142 11.53 1.26 -5.65
C SER A 142 12.88 1.29 -4.89
N PRO A 143 12.93 1.75 -3.63
CA PRO A 143 11.84 2.38 -2.89
C PRO A 143 11.57 3.82 -3.38
N ASN A 144 10.31 4.26 -3.26
CA ASN A 144 9.85 5.58 -3.70
C ASN A 144 8.98 6.28 -2.65
N PHE A 145 8.54 7.50 -2.95
CA PHE A 145 7.65 8.30 -2.11
C PHE A 145 6.36 7.56 -1.72
N PHE A 146 5.78 6.75 -2.61
CA PHE A 146 4.53 6.04 -2.36
C PHE A 146 4.72 4.76 -1.57
N SER A 147 5.84 4.04 -1.76
CA SER A 147 6.16 2.86 -0.95
C SER A 147 6.62 3.23 0.45
N LEU A 148 7.38 4.33 0.60
CA LEU A 148 7.91 4.79 1.89
C LEU A 148 6.92 5.69 2.64
N GLY A 149 6.35 6.67 1.95
CA GLY A 149 5.46 7.66 2.53
C GLY A 149 4.13 7.07 2.98
N PHE A 150 3.59 6.06 2.29
CA PHE A 150 2.35 5.41 2.72
C PHE A 150 2.50 4.74 4.09
N ALA A 151 3.64 4.10 4.36
CA ALA A 151 3.92 3.51 5.68
C ALA A 151 3.99 4.57 6.79
N VAL A 152 4.43 5.80 6.45
CA VAL A 152 4.49 6.94 7.38
C VAL A 152 3.12 7.59 7.56
N PHE A 153 2.36 7.83 6.49
CA PHE A 153 1.06 8.51 6.58
C PHE A 153 -0.06 7.62 7.14
N PHE A 154 0.01 6.31 6.96
CA PHE A 154 -1.10 5.39 7.23
C PHE A 154 -0.79 4.24 8.16
N ALA A 155 0.25 4.39 8.99
CA ALA A 155 0.69 3.40 9.94
C ALA A 155 1.27 2.14 9.29
N SER A 156 2.46 1.75 9.73
CA SER A 156 2.82 0.33 9.75
C SER A 156 1.69 -0.45 10.47
N PRO A 157 1.42 -1.73 10.15
CA PRO A 157 0.54 -2.58 10.96
C PRO A 157 0.81 -2.50 12.48
N THR A 158 2.03 -2.09 12.87
CA THR A 158 2.46 -1.87 14.25
C THR A 158 2.46 -0.42 14.75
N ALA A 159 2.43 0.61 13.89
CA ALA A 159 2.64 2.01 14.28
C ALA A 159 1.53 2.92 13.77
N VAL A 160 0.41 2.97 14.50
CA VAL A 160 -0.76 3.82 14.27
C VAL A 160 -0.34 5.29 14.08
N PHE A 161 -0.97 6.00 13.13
CA PHE A 161 -0.74 7.40 12.71
C PHE A 161 0.32 8.16 13.55
N PRO A 162 1.47 8.54 12.96
CA PRO A 162 2.54 9.21 13.70
C PRO A 162 2.02 10.44 14.46
N GLY A 163 2.19 10.45 15.78
CA GLY A 163 1.81 11.58 16.64
C GLY A 163 0.39 11.50 17.24
N LEU A 164 -0.33 10.39 17.11
CA LEU A 164 -1.62 10.15 17.77
C LEU A 164 -1.52 9.00 18.78
N GLU A 165 -1.45 9.34 20.07
CA GLU A 165 -1.59 8.36 21.16
C GLU A 165 -3.05 7.93 21.28
N ARG A 166 -3.30 6.61 21.28
CA ARG A 166 -4.64 6.02 21.36
C ARG A 166 -5.29 6.11 22.74
N GLU A 167 -4.51 6.32 23.80
CA GLU A 167 -5.00 6.25 25.17
C GLU A 167 -5.97 7.40 25.45
N GLY A 168 -7.27 7.08 25.47
CA GLY A 168 -8.33 8.03 25.83
C GLY A 168 -9.04 8.75 24.69
N LEU A 169 -8.76 8.44 23.41
CA LEU A 169 -9.51 9.02 22.30
C LEU A 169 -10.90 8.38 22.19
N LEU A 170 -11.89 9.01 22.82
CA LEU A 170 -13.31 8.67 22.72
C LEU A 170 -13.88 8.87 21.31
N ARG A 171 -13.21 9.64 20.45
CA ARG A 171 -13.67 10.03 19.10
C ARG A 171 -12.61 9.78 18.04
N PRO A 172 -13.00 9.48 16.79
CA PRO A 172 -12.05 9.40 15.68
C PRO A 172 -11.33 10.75 15.51
N PRO A 173 -10.00 10.76 15.32
CA PRO A 173 -9.30 11.96 14.89
C PRO A 173 -9.81 12.40 13.51
N SER A 174 -9.89 13.72 13.28
CA SER A 174 -10.20 14.28 11.96
C SER A 174 -8.98 14.13 11.05
N ILE A 175 -8.93 13.03 10.31
CA ILE A 175 -7.84 12.74 9.38
C ILE A 175 -8.32 13.07 7.97
N THR A 176 -7.46 13.71 7.18
CA THR A 176 -7.67 13.92 5.75
C THR A 176 -6.76 12.98 4.96
N PRO A 177 -7.13 12.63 3.72
CA PRO A 177 -6.21 11.93 2.81
C PRO A 177 -4.90 12.72 2.65
N PRO A 178 -3.76 12.07 2.36
CA PRO A 178 -2.51 12.76 2.08
C PRO A 178 -2.65 13.73 0.91
N ILE A 179 -2.00 14.89 1.04
CA ILE A 179 -2.03 15.96 0.05
C ILE A 179 -0.59 16.37 -0.27
N VAL A 180 -0.26 16.38 -1.55
CA VAL A 180 0.97 16.99 -2.08
C VAL A 180 0.58 18.25 -2.84
N SER A 181 0.55 19.38 -2.14
CA SER A 181 0.13 20.66 -2.71
C SER A 181 1.19 21.34 -3.59
N SER A 182 2.46 20.96 -3.44
CA SER A 182 3.60 21.58 -4.13
C SER A 182 3.83 21.06 -5.56
N ARG A 183 2.95 20.18 -6.06
CA ARG A 183 3.12 19.45 -7.32
C ARG A 183 1.86 19.54 -8.18
N SER A 184 2.03 19.41 -9.49
CA SER A 184 0.93 19.46 -10.45
C SER A 184 0.30 18.09 -10.61
N GLY A 185 -1.03 18.03 -10.44
CA GLY A 185 -1.79 16.81 -10.72
C GLY A 185 -1.70 16.39 -12.19
N ASP A 186 -1.57 17.33 -13.13
CA ASP A 186 -1.49 17.02 -14.55
C ASP A 186 -0.18 16.35 -14.93
N VAL A 187 0.95 16.88 -14.45
CA VAL A 187 2.27 16.27 -14.64
C VAL A 187 2.27 14.87 -14.03
N PHE A 188 1.72 14.71 -12.83
CA PHE A 188 1.65 13.40 -12.18
C PHE A 188 0.78 12.40 -12.95
N ALA A 189 -0.31 12.84 -13.58
CA ALA A 189 -1.13 11.97 -14.42
C ALA A 189 -0.36 11.46 -15.65
N GLU A 190 0.50 12.29 -16.24
CA GLU A 190 1.41 11.87 -17.32
C GLU A 190 2.46 10.87 -16.83
N LEU A 191 3.02 11.06 -15.62
CA LEU A 191 3.92 10.09 -15.00
C LEU A 191 3.23 8.73 -14.78
N LEU A 192 1.98 8.73 -14.32
CA LEU A 192 1.21 7.48 -14.20
C LEU A 192 0.94 6.82 -15.56
N HIS A 193 0.78 7.60 -16.63
CA HIS A 193 0.65 7.06 -17.98
C HIS A 193 1.93 6.33 -18.41
N LEU A 194 3.10 6.92 -18.14
CA LEU A 194 4.40 6.32 -18.39
C LEU A 194 4.65 5.04 -17.57
N LEU A 195 4.31 5.06 -16.28
CA LEU A 195 4.50 3.90 -15.40
C LEU A 195 3.64 2.70 -15.82
N ARG A 196 2.49 2.94 -16.46
CA ARG A 196 1.66 1.89 -17.08
C ARG A 196 2.27 1.32 -18.37
N GLY A 197 3.38 1.88 -18.84
CA GLY A 197 4.08 1.45 -20.06
C GLY A 197 3.63 2.18 -21.32
N TYR A 198 2.76 3.18 -21.22
CA TYR A 198 2.40 3.99 -22.38
C TYR A 198 3.48 5.05 -22.67
N PRO A 199 3.74 5.39 -23.95
CA PRO A 199 4.65 6.46 -24.28
C PRO A 199 4.05 7.82 -23.92
N VAL A 200 4.89 8.77 -23.49
CA VAL A 200 4.51 10.19 -23.38
C VAL A 200 5.20 10.99 -24.48
N HIS A 201 4.42 11.85 -25.14
CA HIS A 201 4.94 12.79 -26.11
C HIS A 201 5.53 14.00 -25.39
N ILE A 202 6.84 14.15 -25.49
CA ILE A 202 7.54 15.32 -24.96
C ILE A 202 7.28 16.49 -25.90
N ARG A 203 6.46 17.45 -25.43
CA ARG A 203 6.06 18.65 -26.16
C ARG A 203 7.24 19.60 -26.40
N ASP A 204 8.02 19.84 -25.35
CA ASP A 204 9.15 20.74 -25.33
C ASP A 204 10.08 20.41 -24.13
N GLU A 205 11.19 21.13 -24.02
CA GLU A 205 12.18 20.91 -22.97
C GLU A 205 11.67 21.32 -21.58
N GLU A 206 10.77 22.30 -21.50
CA GLU A 206 10.17 22.73 -20.22
C GLU A 206 9.26 21.62 -19.66
N HIS A 207 8.45 21.02 -20.52
CA HIS A 207 7.62 19.88 -20.20
C HIS A 207 8.46 18.70 -19.69
N ARG A 208 9.55 18.37 -20.39
CA ARG A 208 10.49 17.33 -19.94
C ARG A 208 11.07 17.66 -18.57
N ALA A 209 11.50 18.91 -18.36
CA ALA A 209 12.05 19.36 -17.09
C ALA A 209 11.03 19.25 -15.94
N CYS A 210 9.73 19.51 -16.19
CA CYS A 210 8.67 19.29 -15.21
C CYS A 210 8.51 17.80 -14.86
N LEU A 211 8.47 16.91 -15.86
CA LEU A 211 8.39 15.46 -15.61
C LEU A 211 9.59 14.96 -14.80
N LEU A 212 10.81 15.33 -15.19
CA LEU A 212 12.05 14.94 -14.49
C LEU A 212 12.07 15.47 -13.05
N ARG A 213 11.62 16.71 -12.82
CA ARG A 213 11.53 17.31 -11.48
C ARG A 213 10.62 16.50 -10.56
N ASP A 214 9.49 16.04 -11.06
CA ASP A 214 8.54 15.27 -10.27
C ASP A 214 8.99 13.81 -10.10
N CYS A 215 9.61 13.19 -11.11
CA CYS A 215 10.27 11.88 -10.95
C CYS A 215 11.29 11.89 -9.80
N ARG A 216 12.12 12.93 -9.73
CA ARG A 216 13.12 13.10 -8.66
C ARG A 216 12.47 13.27 -7.29
N TYR A 217 11.40 14.07 -7.22
CA TYR A 217 10.63 14.27 -5.99
C TYR A 217 10.01 12.98 -5.47
N TYR A 218 9.38 12.20 -6.36
CA TYR A 218 8.76 10.93 -6.00
C TYR A 218 9.76 9.77 -5.89
N HIS A 219 11.04 9.99 -6.20
CA HIS A 219 12.08 8.96 -6.26
C HIS A 219 11.81 7.83 -7.27
N LEU A 220 11.17 8.14 -8.39
CA LEU A 220 10.95 7.22 -9.51
C LEU A 220 12.17 7.24 -10.44
N ARG A 221 13.27 6.59 -10.02
CA ARG A 221 14.56 6.69 -10.71
C ARG A 221 14.61 5.92 -12.03
N GLY A 222 13.88 4.82 -12.14
CA GLY A 222 13.73 4.08 -13.40
C GLY A 222 12.98 4.91 -14.42
N LEU A 223 11.92 5.60 -14.00
CA LEU A 223 11.20 6.55 -14.84
C LEU A 223 12.03 7.78 -15.20
N GLU A 224 12.80 8.32 -14.24
CA GLU A 224 13.76 9.40 -14.49
C GLU A 224 14.72 9.02 -15.64
N GLN A 225 15.33 7.83 -15.58
CA GLN A 225 16.25 7.36 -16.63
C GLN A 225 15.60 7.30 -18.02
N LYS A 226 14.34 6.85 -18.12
CA LYS A 226 13.61 6.79 -19.39
C LYS A 226 13.34 8.17 -20.00
N LEU A 227 13.28 9.20 -19.16
CA LEU A 227 12.97 10.57 -19.56
C LEU A 227 14.22 11.41 -19.86
N ILE A 228 15.42 10.91 -19.57
CA ILE A 228 16.67 11.61 -19.89
C ILE A 228 16.78 11.79 -21.43
N PRO A 229 17.09 13.00 -21.92
CA PRO A 229 17.39 13.21 -23.34
C PRO A 229 18.51 12.30 -23.81
N HIS A 230 18.22 11.50 -24.83
CA HIS A 230 19.22 10.63 -25.45
C HIS A 230 18.95 10.51 -26.95
N ASP A 231 20.00 10.23 -27.70
CA ASP A 231 19.93 9.87 -29.11
C ASP A 231 20.51 8.46 -29.29
N ILE A 232 19.88 7.64 -30.13
CA ILE A 232 20.38 6.32 -30.49
C ILE A 232 20.69 6.34 -31.97
N SER A 233 21.97 6.24 -32.31
CA SER A 233 22.45 6.31 -33.69
C SER A 233 23.50 5.24 -33.97
N TYR A 234 23.67 4.90 -35.26
CA TYR A 234 24.66 3.91 -35.68
C TYR A 234 25.98 4.60 -36.04
N ASN A 235 27.04 4.28 -35.30
CA ASN A 235 28.38 4.77 -35.58
C ASN A 235 29.02 3.93 -36.69
N LEU A 236 29.26 4.55 -37.86
CA LEU A 236 29.82 3.86 -39.03
C LEU A 236 31.29 3.45 -38.85
N GLU A 237 32.08 4.21 -38.10
CA GLU A 237 33.50 3.93 -37.89
C GLU A 237 33.69 2.74 -36.95
N ARG A 238 32.91 2.71 -35.87
CA ARG A 238 32.93 1.62 -34.87
C ARG A 238 32.00 0.45 -35.20
N ARG A 239 31.16 0.60 -36.23
CA ARG A 239 30.18 -0.39 -36.70
C ARG A 239 29.21 -0.89 -35.63
N GLN A 240 28.79 0.00 -34.73
CA GLN A 240 27.91 -0.33 -33.61
C GLN A 240 26.88 0.77 -33.36
N PHE A 241 25.75 0.41 -32.73
CA PHE A 241 24.80 1.39 -32.22
C PHE A 241 25.36 2.02 -30.95
N GLU A 242 25.24 3.33 -30.84
CA GLU A 242 25.69 4.11 -29.70
C GLU A 242 24.51 4.93 -29.14
N ILE A 243 24.48 5.09 -27.82
CA ILE A 243 23.54 5.97 -27.14
C ILE A 243 24.31 7.21 -26.71
N THR A 244 23.92 8.38 -27.24
CA THR A 244 24.51 9.66 -26.86
C THR A 244 23.63 10.31 -25.80
N VAL A 245 24.24 10.72 -24.68
CA VAL A 245 23.57 11.37 -23.55
C VAL A 245 24.38 12.60 -23.16
N ARG A 246 23.71 13.66 -22.68
CA ARG A 246 24.39 14.85 -22.20
C ARG A 246 25.14 14.52 -20.92
N LEU A 247 26.38 14.98 -20.80
CA LEU A 247 27.22 14.68 -19.63
C LEU A 247 26.61 15.17 -18.32
N GLU A 248 25.86 16.27 -18.34
CA GLU A 248 25.14 16.82 -17.18
C GLU A 248 24.03 15.91 -16.63
N ASP A 249 23.51 14.99 -17.46
CA ASP A 249 22.48 14.04 -17.07
C ASP A 249 23.05 12.73 -16.50
N VAL A 250 24.39 12.60 -16.46
CA VAL A 250 25.07 11.40 -15.97
C VAL A 250 25.71 11.65 -14.61
N ARG A 251 25.42 10.79 -13.63
CA ARG A 251 26.07 10.84 -12.32
C ARG A 251 27.43 10.13 -12.36
N PRO A 252 28.53 10.77 -11.91
CA PRO A 252 29.86 10.17 -11.95
C PRO A 252 29.97 8.82 -11.23
N SER A 253 29.20 8.62 -10.15
CA SER A 253 29.24 7.41 -9.32
C SER A 253 28.81 6.13 -10.03
N GLY A 254 28.21 6.21 -11.21
CA GLY A 254 27.73 5.06 -11.99
C GLY A 254 28.48 4.83 -13.30
N ILE A 255 29.58 5.54 -13.55
CA ILE A 255 30.32 5.48 -14.82
C ILE A 255 31.65 4.76 -14.59
N THR A 256 31.92 3.77 -15.43
CA THR A 256 33.26 3.18 -15.57
C THR A 256 33.75 3.45 -16.98
N PHE A 257 34.98 3.97 -17.10
CA PHE A 257 35.62 4.12 -18.39
C PHE A 257 36.15 2.77 -18.87
N VAL A 258 35.77 2.38 -20.09
CA VAL A 258 36.33 1.21 -20.77
C VAL A 258 37.11 1.73 -21.98
N PRO A 259 38.43 1.53 -22.05
CA PRO A 259 39.23 1.96 -23.20
C PRO A 259 38.89 1.12 -24.43
N ASP A 260 38.89 1.76 -25.60
CA ASP A 260 38.74 1.09 -26.89
C ASP A 260 39.98 0.20 -27.15
N GLY A 261 39.90 -1.10 -26.82
CA GLY A 261 41.00 -2.04 -27.08
C GLY A 261 41.10 -3.27 -26.17
N GLU A 262 40.40 -3.32 -25.04
CA GLU A 262 40.35 -4.53 -24.19
C GLU A 262 39.03 -5.26 -24.42
N GLY A 263 39.13 -6.45 -25.01
CA GLY A 263 38.03 -7.15 -25.67
C GLY A 263 36.83 -7.46 -24.80
N SER A 264 35.70 -7.65 -25.49
CA SER A 264 34.54 -8.40 -25.05
C SER A 264 34.93 -9.84 -24.66
N SER A 265 35.53 -10.05 -23.49
CA SER A 265 35.61 -11.38 -22.89
C SER A 265 34.29 -11.64 -22.17
N ASN A 266 33.45 -12.43 -22.82
CA ASN A 266 32.21 -12.96 -22.30
C ASN A 266 32.44 -13.58 -20.89
N PRO A 267 31.77 -13.14 -19.81
CA PRO A 267 32.02 -13.67 -18.46
C PRO A 267 31.58 -15.13 -18.25
N ASN A 268 30.90 -15.75 -19.22
CA ASN A 268 30.25 -17.06 -19.07
C ASN A 268 31.01 -18.25 -19.68
N ALA A 269 32.31 -18.12 -19.97
CA ALA A 269 33.11 -19.24 -20.46
C ALA A 269 34.20 -19.62 -19.46
N ASN A 270 33.83 -20.17 -18.30
CA ASN A 270 34.67 -21.11 -17.54
C ASN A 270 33.91 -21.69 -16.33
N SER A 271 33.15 -22.75 -16.55
CA SER A 271 32.82 -23.70 -15.50
C SER A 271 32.46 -25.07 -16.08
N THR A 272 33.43 -25.75 -16.71
CA THR A 272 33.40 -27.21 -16.77
C THR A 272 34.80 -27.78 -16.98
N ILE A 273 35.07 -28.86 -16.24
CA ILE A 273 36.15 -29.85 -16.40
C ILE A 273 37.44 -29.54 -15.62
N THR A 274 37.55 -30.11 -14.41
CA THR A 274 38.59 -31.11 -14.07
C THR A 274 38.13 -31.89 -12.84
N GLY A 275 37.69 -33.13 -13.06
CA GLY A 275 37.62 -34.18 -12.03
C GLY A 275 38.59 -35.29 -12.45
N GLY A 276 39.61 -35.49 -11.61
CA GLY A 276 40.54 -36.62 -11.59
C GLY A 276 40.84 -36.91 -10.13
#